data_AF-A0A8S4EUH0-F1
#
_entry.id   AF-A0A8S4EUH0-F1
#
_cell.length_a   1.000
_cell.length_b   1.000
_cell.length_c   1.000
_cell.angle_alpha   90.00
_cell.angle_beta   90.00
_cell.angle_gamma   90.00
#
_symmetry.space_group_name_H-M   'P 1'
#
loop_
_entity.id
_entity.type
_entity.pdbx_description
1 polymer ?
#
loop_
_entity_poly.entity_id
_entity_poly.type
_entity_poly.pdbx_seq_one_letter_code
_entity_poly.pdbx_strand_id
1 'polypeptide(L)'
;MPRGSSVGSYLERLAAGPANFARGKVVDLGRLGEARASFLSYGSENATQKELTEEENEAAPNFLIFSQRWPMSACRAWQDRKRTLLPCYLSREPNSWKVLSIWTAKTGKFPTIGPLFCNTSWYFNPHEIRSIGKNLTEDWTSVEVNEYKYFFWAFEWLRSGTCVAQVSTALGSQLDYFSRGLTWLRQYSMTNILADAGIIPNNTKQYLLWDIHHTIKQKLGVNPIIECRQEHFENHLYELHICFNLTLDLVDCDDISVNFPGVSRFTVNNDTLFSNCDFQKPVIYPEVVRNDAMRKFEVESALRRNLNIYNLFHSTYARSTNGSSEPMKWDIITFSQSWPITGCKEWIDKQSSHECSLPQPKDSWIVHGAWPDLRGSKHPVQFCNKTWHFDPEAVKTIETELIEHWTNIETGTSKYEFWAHEWNKHGTCAAALPALNSEYKYFSQGLAWNRQYNMTTVLQAAGITPDDHKQYSVEDIHQAIKASTGAEPVIQCYRKAGRNYLVELRVCFDTKLQLTPCVSGKKVFGGVTVKTNCVSSGVIYPKNVPMEMFDLWDLDANVEEQSWTPSPYEVIRV
;
A
#
# COMPACT_ATOMS: atom_id res chain seq x y z
N MET A 1 40.25 -54.22 12.50
CA MET A 1 41.63 -53.85 12.07
C MET A 1 41.92 -54.54 10.75
N PRO A 2 42.74 -53.96 9.85
CA PRO A 2 43.57 -52.77 10.06
C PRO A 2 42.82 -51.48 9.70
N ARG A 3 42.93 -50.39 10.50
CA ARG A 3 44.05 -49.41 10.64
C ARG A 3 44.06 -48.43 9.46
N GLY A 4 44.09 -47.11 9.63
CA GLY A 4 44.38 -46.26 10.78
C GLY A 4 43.88 -44.82 10.51
N SER A 5 43.50 -44.02 11.52
CA SER A 5 44.40 -43.22 12.39
C SER A 5 45.19 -42.17 11.60
N SER A 6 45.31 -40.89 11.96
CA SER A 6 44.92 -40.12 13.15
C SER A 6 45.62 -38.75 13.06
N VAL A 7 44.99 -37.71 13.62
CA VAL A 7 45.61 -36.70 14.51
C VAL A 7 46.50 -35.58 13.93
N GLY A 8 46.22 -34.36 14.41
CA GLY A 8 47.19 -33.27 14.64
C GLY A 8 46.69 -31.91 14.14
N SER A 9 45.90 -31.09 14.84
CA SER A 9 45.98 -30.50 16.20
C SER A 9 46.75 -29.17 16.29
N TYR A 10 46.18 -28.27 17.14
CA TYR A 10 46.74 -27.05 17.77
C TYR A 10 46.82 -25.76 16.92
N LEU A 11 45.96 -24.74 17.20
CA LEU A 11 46.07 -23.73 18.29
C LEU A 11 47.42 -23.01 18.19
N GLU A 12 47.55 -21.70 17.96
CA GLU A 12 47.07 -20.52 18.71
C GLU A 12 48.16 -19.45 18.37
N ARG A 13 47.95 -18.15 18.11
CA ARG A 13 47.57 -17.07 19.04
C ARG A 13 47.80 -15.70 18.34
N LEU A 14 46.86 -14.77 18.57
CA LEU A 14 47.03 -13.35 19.00
C LEU A 14 47.85 -12.38 18.12
N ALA A 15 47.58 -11.07 18.00
CA ALA A 15 46.51 -10.16 18.45
C ALA A 15 46.82 -8.75 17.85
N ALA A 16 45.78 -7.92 17.73
CA ALA A 16 45.73 -6.44 17.91
C ALA A 16 44.85 -5.74 16.83
N GLY A 17 43.74 -5.10 17.25
CA GLY A 17 42.85 -4.25 16.43
C GLY A 17 43.35 -2.80 16.32
N PRO A 18 42.46 -1.77 16.25
CA PRO A 18 41.10 -1.69 15.68
C PRO A 18 40.95 -0.56 14.63
N ALA A 19 39.98 -0.62 13.72
CA ALA A 19 39.52 0.56 12.99
C ALA A 19 38.07 0.45 12.49
N ASN A 20 37.28 1.45 12.88
CA ASN A 20 35.89 1.72 12.57
C ASN A 20 35.53 1.62 11.08
N PHE A 21 34.40 1.00 10.73
CA PHE A 21 33.52 1.50 9.65
C PHE A 21 32.09 0.98 9.83
N ALA A 22 31.14 1.92 9.73
CA ALA A 22 29.72 1.78 10.02
C ALA A 22 29.01 0.77 9.09
N ARG A 23 28.22 -0.14 9.67
CA ARG A 23 27.35 -1.05 8.92
C ARG A 23 25.95 -0.46 8.80
N GLY A 24 25.65 0.01 7.58
CA GLY A 24 24.32 0.41 7.14
C GLY A 24 23.40 -0.81 6.98
N LYS A 25 22.11 -0.54 7.14
CA LYS A 25 20.99 -1.48 7.09
C LYS A 25 20.90 -2.17 5.73
N VAL A 26 20.58 -3.46 5.76
CA VAL A 26 20.35 -4.34 4.62
C VAL A 26 18.88 -4.78 4.72
N VAL A 27 18.08 -4.64 3.65
CA VAL A 27 16.69 -5.13 3.58
C VAL A 27 16.73 -6.57 3.05
N ASP A 28 16.13 -7.50 3.80
CA ASP A 28 16.19 -8.95 3.54
C ASP A 28 15.28 -9.40 2.36
N LEU A 29 15.76 -10.42 1.63
CA LEU A 29 15.42 -10.85 0.27
C LEU A 29 14.30 -11.92 0.19
N GLY A 30 13.51 -12.14 1.24
CA GLY A 30 12.49 -13.21 1.30
C GLY A 30 11.31 -13.07 0.31
N ARG A 31 11.08 -11.88 -0.28
CA ARG A 31 9.94 -11.60 -1.17
C ARG A 31 10.17 -11.89 -2.66
N LEU A 32 11.36 -12.30 -3.09
CA LEU A 32 11.64 -12.53 -4.52
C LEU A 32 11.16 -13.89 -5.05
N GLY A 33 10.81 -14.82 -4.16
CA GLY A 33 10.34 -16.17 -4.54
C GLY A 33 8.89 -16.23 -5.06
N GLU A 34 7.97 -15.49 -4.44
CA GLU A 34 6.53 -15.59 -4.74
C GLU A 34 6.08 -14.65 -5.87
N ALA A 35 6.83 -13.58 -6.15
CA ALA A 35 6.63 -12.73 -7.32
C ALA A 35 6.89 -13.46 -8.66
N ARG A 36 7.57 -14.61 -8.61
CA ARG A 36 7.80 -15.50 -9.76
C ARG A 36 6.51 -16.19 -10.23
N ALA A 37 5.51 -16.36 -9.37
CA ALA A 37 4.31 -17.15 -9.69
C ALA A 37 3.14 -16.32 -10.26
N SER A 38 3.03 -15.01 -9.93
CA SER A 38 1.87 -14.20 -10.31
C SER A 38 1.97 -13.47 -11.66
N PHE A 39 3.14 -13.48 -12.31
CA PHE A 39 3.33 -12.87 -13.65
C PHE A 39 3.71 -13.86 -14.76
N LEU A 40 3.92 -15.15 -14.44
CA LEU A 40 4.01 -16.22 -15.44
C LEU A 40 2.66 -16.55 -16.09
N SER A 41 1.56 -15.89 -15.71
CA SER A 41 0.24 -16.05 -16.34
C SER A 41 -0.01 -15.12 -17.54
N TYR A 42 0.91 -14.21 -17.86
CA TYR A 42 0.87 -13.41 -19.09
C TYR A 42 1.95 -13.90 -20.07
N GLY A 43 1.65 -15.01 -20.74
CA GLY A 43 2.47 -15.51 -21.85
C GLY A 43 2.73 -17.01 -21.82
N SER A 44 1.71 -17.85 -21.68
CA SER A 44 1.87 -19.29 -21.96
C SER A 44 0.66 -19.89 -22.67
N GLU A 45 0.31 -19.38 -23.84
CA GLU A 45 -0.38 -20.21 -24.83
C GLU A 45 0.35 -20.06 -26.17
N ASN A 46 1.09 -21.10 -26.55
CA ASN A 46 1.71 -21.37 -27.86
C ASN A 46 2.94 -20.56 -28.30
N ALA A 47 4.04 -20.61 -27.53
CA ALA A 47 5.37 -20.41 -28.09
C ALA A 47 6.20 -21.70 -27.92
N THR A 48 6.33 -22.49 -28.98
CA THR A 48 7.34 -23.55 -29.09
C THR A 48 8.71 -22.89 -29.03
N GLN A 49 9.36 -22.97 -27.87
CA GLN A 49 10.68 -22.44 -27.61
C GLN A 49 11.71 -23.34 -28.31
N LYS A 50 12.23 -22.88 -29.45
CA LYS A 50 13.41 -23.48 -30.07
C LYS A 50 14.63 -23.09 -29.24
N GLU A 51 15.30 -24.07 -28.65
CA GLU A 51 16.52 -23.85 -27.85
C GLU A 51 17.59 -23.13 -28.71
N LEU A 52 17.99 -21.93 -28.26
CA LEU A 52 19.12 -21.17 -28.78
C LEU A 52 20.29 -21.35 -27.81
N THR A 53 21.50 -21.51 -28.36
CA THR A 53 22.73 -21.84 -27.63
C THR A 53 23.21 -20.73 -26.68
N GLU A 54 23.85 -21.12 -25.57
CA GLU A 54 24.29 -20.26 -24.45
C GLU A 54 25.16 -19.05 -24.85
N GLU A 55 25.87 -19.10 -25.98
CA GLU A 55 26.76 -18.03 -26.46
C GLU A 55 26.01 -16.77 -26.96
N GLU A 56 24.73 -16.87 -27.35
CA GLU A 56 23.96 -15.72 -27.86
C GLU A 56 23.31 -14.85 -26.74
N ASN A 57 23.35 -15.32 -25.48
CA ASN A 57 22.66 -14.70 -24.33
C ASN A 57 23.50 -13.70 -23.50
N GLU A 58 24.82 -13.55 -23.74
CA GLU A 58 25.72 -12.82 -22.83
C GLU A 58 25.92 -11.31 -23.06
N ALA A 59 25.50 -10.73 -24.19
CA ALA A 59 25.78 -9.30 -24.41
C ALA A 59 24.94 -8.37 -23.51
N ALA A 60 25.62 -7.44 -22.82
CA ALA A 60 25.02 -6.47 -21.89
C ALA A 60 24.05 -5.50 -22.60
N PRO A 61 23.03 -4.97 -21.88
CA PRO A 61 22.12 -3.97 -22.43
C PRO A 61 22.87 -2.73 -22.94
N ASN A 62 22.47 -2.23 -24.09
CA ASN A 62 23.15 -1.15 -24.82
C ASN A 62 22.23 0.04 -25.14
N PHE A 63 20.97 0.02 -24.69
CA PHE A 63 19.99 1.08 -24.89
C PHE A 63 19.19 1.34 -23.60
N LEU A 64 18.60 2.54 -23.53
CA LEU A 64 17.63 2.94 -22.52
C LEU A 64 16.31 3.29 -23.20
N ILE A 65 15.21 3.02 -22.52
CA ILE A 65 13.88 3.43 -22.95
C ILE A 65 13.29 4.26 -21.83
N PHE A 66 12.80 5.45 -22.19
CA PHE A 66 12.04 6.32 -21.32
C PHE A 66 10.56 6.19 -21.64
N SER A 67 9.79 5.75 -20.65
CA SER A 67 8.37 5.47 -20.79
C SER A 67 7.55 6.55 -20.08
N GLN A 68 6.57 7.10 -20.79
CA GLN A 68 5.55 7.99 -20.23
C GLN A 68 4.20 7.30 -20.29
N ARG A 69 3.35 7.53 -19.29
CA ARG A 69 2.02 6.92 -19.18
C ARG A 69 0.94 7.98 -19.06
N TRP A 70 -0.19 7.74 -19.72
CA TRP A 70 -1.36 8.60 -19.64
C TRP A 70 -2.22 8.26 -18.41
N PRO A 71 -2.41 9.19 -17.45
CA PRO A 71 -3.08 8.86 -16.18
C PRO A 71 -4.53 8.39 -16.32
N MET A 72 -5.30 8.92 -17.27
CA MET A 72 -6.73 8.56 -17.40
C MET A 72 -6.91 7.12 -17.87
N SER A 73 -6.18 6.72 -18.93
CA SER A 73 -6.21 5.35 -19.44
C SER A 73 -5.62 4.37 -18.43
N ALA A 74 -4.60 4.78 -17.68
CA ALA A 74 -4.01 3.94 -16.64
C ALA A 74 -4.89 3.76 -15.42
N CYS A 75 -5.58 4.82 -14.99
CA CYS A 75 -6.59 4.72 -13.96
C CYS A 75 -7.69 3.74 -14.38
N ARG A 76 -8.20 3.87 -15.60
CA ARG A 76 -9.19 2.96 -16.14
C ARG A 76 -8.69 1.51 -16.23
N ALA A 77 -7.44 1.32 -16.64
CA ALA A 77 -6.79 0.01 -16.61
C ALA A 77 -6.74 -0.61 -15.23
N TRP A 78 -6.41 0.19 -14.23
CA TRP A 78 -6.41 -0.24 -12.85
C TRP A 78 -7.82 -0.59 -12.36
N GLN A 79 -8.81 0.26 -12.66
CA GLN A 79 -10.22 0.05 -12.32
C GLN A 79 -10.75 -1.27 -12.87
N ASP A 80 -10.50 -1.56 -14.15
CA ASP A 80 -10.92 -2.79 -14.79
C ASP A 80 -10.24 -4.03 -14.18
N ARG A 81 -8.92 -3.97 -13.95
CA ARG A 81 -8.18 -5.07 -13.31
C ARG A 81 -8.72 -5.38 -11.92
N LYS A 82 -9.09 -4.34 -11.17
CA LYS A 82 -9.65 -4.46 -9.82
C LYS A 82 -11.16 -4.65 -9.80
N ARG A 83 -11.81 -4.68 -10.98
CA ARG A 83 -13.27 -4.74 -11.15
C ARG A 83 -13.98 -3.70 -10.28
N THR A 84 -13.49 -2.46 -10.29
CA THR A 84 -13.92 -1.40 -9.38
C THR A 84 -14.14 -0.07 -10.10
N LEU A 85 -15.00 0.78 -9.54
CA LEU A 85 -15.20 2.17 -9.98
C LEU A 85 -14.55 3.19 -9.03
N LEU A 86 -13.69 2.72 -8.12
CA LEU A 86 -13.00 3.59 -7.16
C LEU A 86 -12.20 4.68 -7.85
N PRO A 87 -12.11 5.87 -7.23
CA PRO A 87 -11.28 6.96 -7.75
C PRO A 87 -9.80 6.55 -7.67
N CYS A 88 -9.08 6.72 -8.77
CA CYS A 88 -7.63 6.51 -8.80
C CYS A 88 -6.88 7.65 -8.12
N TYR A 89 -5.61 7.41 -7.78
CA TYR A 89 -4.73 8.51 -7.42
C TYR A 89 -4.36 9.29 -8.68
N LEU A 90 -4.72 10.57 -8.70
CA LEU A 90 -4.36 11.49 -9.77
C LEU A 90 -3.62 12.67 -9.17
N SER A 91 -2.47 13.02 -9.75
CA SER A 91 -1.73 14.23 -9.39
C SER A 91 -2.58 15.48 -9.63
N ARG A 92 -2.13 16.64 -9.11
CA ARG A 92 -2.84 17.92 -9.28
C ARG A 92 -3.15 18.29 -10.73
N GLU A 93 -2.27 17.89 -11.65
CA GLU A 93 -2.44 18.06 -13.08
C GLU A 93 -2.67 16.68 -13.73
N PRO A 94 -3.91 16.17 -13.72
CA PRO A 94 -4.23 14.84 -14.22
C PRO A 94 -4.15 14.74 -15.75
N ASN A 95 -4.37 15.86 -16.44
CA ASN A 95 -4.33 15.96 -17.91
C ASN A 95 -2.92 16.22 -18.45
N SER A 96 -1.91 15.64 -17.79
CA SER A 96 -0.53 15.65 -18.27
C SER A 96 0.06 14.24 -18.25
N TRP A 97 0.93 13.95 -19.22
CA TRP A 97 1.70 12.71 -19.21
C TRP A 97 2.62 12.66 -17.99
N LYS A 98 2.79 11.46 -17.43
CA LYS A 98 3.62 11.20 -16.25
C LYS A 98 4.74 10.24 -16.60
N VAL A 99 5.85 10.33 -15.89
CA VAL A 99 6.90 9.32 -16.00
C VAL A 99 6.35 7.99 -15.51
N LEU A 100 6.59 6.95 -16.30
CA LEU A 100 6.38 5.57 -15.88
C LEU A 100 7.68 4.96 -15.37
N SER A 101 8.69 4.89 -16.25
CA SER A 101 9.95 4.21 -15.95
C SER A 101 11.07 4.67 -16.89
N ILE A 102 12.32 4.39 -16.49
CA ILE A 102 13.46 4.28 -17.41
C ILE A 102 13.97 2.84 -17.27
N TRP A 103 13.96 2.05 -18.33
CA TRP A 103 14.48 0.68 -18.30
C TRP A 103 15.52 0.45 -19.38
N THR A 104 16.37 -0.54 -19.18
CA THR A 104 17.38 -0.94 -20.15
C THR A 104 16.77 -1.81 -21.24
N ALA A 105 17.39 -1.84 -22.41
CA ALA A 105 17.06 -2.73 -23.49
C ALA A 105 18.31 -3.20 -24.22
N LYS A 106 18.20 -4.35 -24.89
CA LYS A 106 19.23 -4.90 -25.75
C LYS A 106 18.78 -4.85 -27.19
N THR A 107 19.61 -4.32 -28.07
CA THR A 107 19.45 -4.42 -29.53
C THR A 107 20.33 -5.53 -30.10
N GLY A 108 19.99 -6.01 -31.30
CA GLY A 108 20.75 -7.03 -32.01
C GLY A 108 19.86 -8.09 -32.64
N LYS A 109 20.43 -9.28 -32.91
CA LYS A 109 19.71 -10.39 -33.57
C LYS A 109 18.49 -10.89 -32.79
N PHE A 110 18.49 -10.70 -31.47
CA PHE A 110 17.38 -11.01 -30.56
C PHE A 110 17.18 -9.84 -29.59
N PRO A 111 16.41 -8.81 -29.95
CA PRO A 111 16.20 -7.67 -29.07
C PRO A 111 15.35 -8.09 -27.87
N THR A 112 15.66 -7.59 -26.68
CA THR A 112 14.89 -7.93 -25.48
C THR A 112 14.78 -6.73 -24.57
N ILE A 113 13.66 -6.66 -23.83
CA ILE A 113 13.59 -5.81 -22.63
C ILE A 113 14.74 -6.23 -21.74
N GLY A 114 15.48 -5.26 -21.22
CA GLY A 114 16.65 -5.50 -20.41
C GLY A 114 16.32 -6.26 -19.12
N PRO A 115 17.35 -6.80 -18.44
CA PRO A 115 17.16 -7.49 -17.17
C PRO A 115 16.44 -6.60 -16.15
N LEU A 116 15.72 -7.23 -15.23
CA LEU A 116 15.10 -6.57 -14.09
C LEU A 116 15.83 -6.96 -12.81
N PHE A 117 15.79 -6.10 -11.80
CA PHE A 117 16.39 -6.38 -10.48
C PHE A 117 17.89 -6.68 -10.51
N CYS A 118 18.66 -5.94 -11.31
CA CYS A 118 20.08 -6.21 -11.56
C CYS A 118 20.99 -6.04 -10.34
N ASN A 119 20.55 -5.30 -9.31
CA ASN A 119 21.25 -5.24 -8.03
C ASN A 119 20.28 -5.10 -6.87
N THR A 120 19.80 -6.23 -6.34
CA THR A 120 18.87 -6.26 -5.20
C THR A 120 19.48 -5.77 -3.87
N SER A 121 20.80 -5.66 -3.80
CA SER A 121 21.54 -5.09 -2.66
C SER A 121 21.65 -3.56 -2.71
N TRP A 122 21.31 -2.93 -3.84
CA TRP A 122 21.34 -1.48 -3.97
C TRP A 122 20.00 -0.88 -3.52
N TYR A 123 19.80 -0.87 -2.21
CA TYR A 123 18.53 -0.49 -1.61
C TYR A 123 18.10 0.94 -1.95
N PHE A 124 16.80 1.10 -2.15
CA PHE A 124 16.20 2.42 -2.28
C PHE A 124 16.34 3.23 -1.00
N ASN A 125 16.81 4.47 -1.11
CA ASN A 125 17.04 5.38 -0.02
C ASN A 125 16.24 6.69 -0.22
N PRO A 126 15.13 6.89 0.51
CA PRO A 126 14.28 8.07 0.34
C PRO A 126 14.99 9.38 0.71
N HIS A 127 16.13 9.33 1.43
CA HIS A 127 16.91 10.53 1.73
C HIS A 127 17.66 11.08 0.52
N GLU A 128 18.14 10.24 -0.39
CA GLU A 128 18.91 10.66 -1.58
C GLU A 128 18.05 11.47 -2.55
N ILE A 129 16.76 11.14 -2.63
CA ILE A 129 15.80 11.81 -3.53
C ILE A 129 14.94 12.86 -2.82
N ARG A 130 15.22 13.18 -1.54
CA ARG A 130 14.37 14.06 -0.73
C ARG A 130 14.20 15.45 -1.37
N SER A 131 15.25 15.96 -2.01
CA SER A 131 15.25 17.26 -2.70
C SER A 131 14.26 17.33 -3.86
N ILE A 132 14.01 16.20 -4.54
CA ILE A 132 13.12 16.09 -5.71
C ILE A 132 11.79 15.41 -5.41
N GLY A 133 11.56 14.96 -4.16
CA GLY A 133 10.38 14.17 -3.79
C GLY A 133 9.03 14.85 -4.05
N LYS A 134 8.97 16.19 -4.03
CA LYS A 134 7.76 16.93 -4.43
C LYS A 134 7.46 16.74 -5.92
N ASN A 135 8.48 16.89 -6.78
CA ASN A 135 8.33 16.68 -8.22
C ASN A 135 7.96 15.22 -8.52
N LEU A 136 8.60 14.25 -7.86
CA LEU A 136 8.24 12.85 -8.04
C LEU A 136 6.78 12.56 -7.68
N THR A 137 6.23 13.21 -6.65
CA THR A 137 4.81 13.04 -6.25
C THR A 137 3.85 13.54 -7.33
N GLU A 138 4.25 14.54 -8.12
CA GLU A 138 3.36 15.13 -9.13
C GLU A 138 3.59 14.56 -10.54
N ASP A 139 4.83 14.17 -10.85
CA ASP A 139 5.27 13.88 -12.21
C ASP A 139 5.68 12.42 -12.43
N TRP A 140 5.88 11.65 -11.36
CA TRP A 140 6.26 10.24 -11.39
C TRP A 140 5.51 9.46 -10.30
N THR A 141 4.18 9.52 -10.34
CA THR A 141 3.30 8.91 -9.35
C THR A 141 2.64 7.65 -9.87
N SER A 142 2.36 6.72 -8.97
CA SER A 142 1.43 5.63 -9.21
C SER A 142 0.01 6.17 -9.39
N VAL A 143 -0.75 5.57 -10.31
CA VAL A 143 -2.20 5.81 -10.44
C VAL A 143 -3.01 4.90 -9.50
N GLU A 144 -2.34 3.96 -8.84
CA GLU A 144 -2.96 2.99 -7.95
C GLU A 144 -3.22 3.61 -6.56
N VAL A 145 -4.36 3.27 -5.95
CA VAL A 145 -4.73 3.73 -4.59
C VAL A 145 -4.08 2.82 -3.54
N ASN A 146 -3.67 3.39 -2.40
CA ASN A 146 -3.09 2.72 -1.22
C ASN A 146 -1.61 2.29 -1.26
N GLU A 147 -0.77 2.89 -2.12
CA GLU A 147 0.68 2.69 -1.99
C GLU A 147 1.29 3.66 -0.96
N TYR A 148 2.13 3.15 -0.04
CA TYR A 148 3.02 3.99 0.75
C TYR A 148 3.81 4.89 -0.20
N LYS A 149 3.91 6.20 0.09
CA LYS A 149 4.48 7.25 -0.78
C LYS A 149 5.80 6.87 -1.50
N TYR A 150 6.64 6.05 -0.88
CA TYR A 150 7.95 5.66 -1.40
C TYR A 150 7.98 4.27 -2.02
N PHE A 151 6.94 3.45 -1.85
CA PHE A 151 6.90 2.07 -2.30
C PHE A 151 7.05 1.97 -3.82
N PHE A 152 6.27 2.77 -4.55
CA PHE A 152 6.36 2.86 -6.00
C PHE A 152 7.79 3.18 -6.47
N TRP A 153 8.42 4.23 -5.93
CA TRP A 153 9.80 4.59 -6.31
C TRP A 153 10.83 3.55 -5.87
N ALA A 154 10.63 2.90 -4.71
CA ALA A 154 11.50 1.82 -4.27
C ALA A 154 11.43 0.62 -5.21
N PHE A 155 10.23 0.27 -5.66
CA PHE A 155 10.01 -0.79 -6.62
C PHE A 155 10.60 -0.44 -7.99
N GLU A 156 10.36 0.77 -8.50
CA GLU A 156 10.93 1.23 -9.77
C GLU A 156 12.46 1.28 -9.75
N TRP A 157 13.05 1.75 -8.63
CA TRP A 157 14.50 1.73 -8.46
C TRP A 157 15.06 0.31 -8.50
N LEU A 158 14.50 -0.60 -7.70
CA LEU A 158 14.98 -1.98 -7.65
C LEU A 158 14.78 -2.68 -8.99
N ARG A 159 13.59 -2.57 -9.58
CA ARG A 159 13.21 -3.25 -10.82
C ARG A 159 14.01 -2.77 -12.01
N SER A 160 14.18 -1.45 -12.17
CA SER A 160 14.75 -0.87 -13.39
C SER A 160 15.94 0.05 -13.12
N GLY A 161 15.88 0.89 -12.08
CA GLY A 161 16.95 1.83 -11.76
C GLY A 161 18.31 1.18 -11.52
N THR A 162 18.36 0.06 -10.80
CA THR A 162 19.61 -0.67 -10.53
C THR A 162 20.27 -1.23 -11.78
N CYS A 163 19.47 -1.58 -12.80
CA CYS A 163 19.95 -2.03 -14.10
C CYS A 163 20.50 -0.87 -14.92
N VAL A 164 19.79 0.25 -14.96
CA VAL A 164 20.22 1.47 -15.65
C VAL A 164 21.52 1.99 -15.07
N ALA A 165 21.65 2.00 -13.74
CA ALA A 165 22.83 2.48 -13.05
C ALA A 165 24.09 1.62 -13.28
N GLN A 166 23.94 0.35 -13.68
CA GLN A 166 25.07 -0.51 -14.06
C GLN A 166 25.61 -0.21 -15.47
N VAL A 167 24.76 0.25 -16.38
CA VAL A 167 25.12 0.45 -17.81
C VAL A 167 25.31 1.91 -18.18
N SER A 168 24.85 2.85 -17.35
CA SER A 168 25.01 4.29 -17.59
C SER A 168 25.59 4.99 -16.36
N THR A 169 26.82 5.48 -16.49
CA THR A 169 27.49 6.25 -15.44
C THR A 169 26.76 7.56 -15.12
N ALA A 170 26.11 8.17 -16.11
CA ALA A 170 25.34 9.39 -15.95
C ALA A 170 24.01 9.20 -15.18
N LEU A 171 23.54 7.96 -15.05
CA LEU A 171 22.39 7.56 -14.23
C LEU A 171 22.82 6.60 -13.11
N GLY A 172 24.09 6.67 -12.71
CA GLY A 172 24.74 5.73 -11.79
C GLY A 172 24.33 5.85 -10.33
N SER A 173 23.34 6.67 -9.99
CA SER A 173 22.81 6.81 -8.63
C SER A 173 21.29 6.96 -8.63
N GLN A 174 20.66 6.78 -7.48
CA GLN A 174 19.22 6.99 -7.31
C GLN A 174 18.82 8.41 -7.69
N LEU A 175 19.54 9.40 -7.16
CA LEU A 175 19.25 10.80 -7.43
C LEU A 175 19.40 11.11 -8.92
N ASP A 176 20.44 10.58 -9.58
CA ASP A 176 20.65 10.80 -11.01
C ASP A 176 19.55 10.15 -11.85
N TYR A 177 19.19 8.90 -11.56
CA TYR A 177 18.12 8.18 -12.23
C TYR A 177 16.78 8.92 -12.14
N PHE A 178 16.35 9.28 -10.93
CA PHE A 178 15.08 9.95 -10.71
C PHE A 178 15.08 11.39 -11.25
N SER A 179 16.17 12.13 -11.05
CA SER A 179 16.30 13.50 -11.60
C SER A 179 16.32 13.49 -13.12
N ARG A 180 16.94 12.48 -13.74
CA ARG A 180 16.98 12.33 -15.19
C ARG A 180 15.58 12.09 -15.75
N GLY A 181 14.79 11.19 -15.17
CA GLY A 181 13.41 10.95 -15.61
C GLY A 181 12.54 12.21 -15.52
N LEU A 182 12.64 12.97 -14.43
CA LEU A 182 11.94 14.26 -14.30
C LEU A 182 12.43 15.31 -15.32
N THR A 183 13.72 15.33 -15.63
CA THR A 183 14.30 16.24 -16.63
C THR A 183 13.83 15.86 -18.03
N TRP A 184 13.84 14.57 -18.37
CA TRP A 184 13.34 14.07 -19.64
C TRP A 184 11.84 14.26 -19.81
N LEU A 185 11.04 14.18 -18.73
CA LEU A 185 9.62 14.51 -18.82
C LEU A 185 9.40 15.97 -19.27
N ARG A 186 10.22 16.90 -18.78
CA ARG A 186 10.13 18.32 -19.16
C ARG A 186 10.66 18.56 -20.57
N GLN A 187 11.76 17.92 -20.94
CA GLN A 187 12.40 18.08 -22.24
C GLN A 187 11.61 17.42 -23.38
N TYR A 188 11.04 16.24 -23.12
CA TYR A 188 10.35 15.39 -24.09
C TYR A 188 8.89 15.16 -23.67
N SER A 189 8.21 16.22 -23.23
CA SER A 189 6.85 16.16 -22.72
C SER A 189 5.86 15.74 -23.80
N MET A 190 5.28 14.55 -23.70
CA MET A 190 4.27 14.10 -24.66
C MET A 190 3.01 14.98 -24.62
N THR A 191 2.73 15.64 -23.49
CA THR A 191 1.67 16.65 -23.41
C THR A 191 1.91 17.79 -24.39
N ASN A 192 3.11 18.36 -24.40
CA ASN A 192 3.44 19.50 -25.25
C ASN A 192 3.61 19.07 -26.72
N ILE A 193 4.31 17.95 -26.96
CA ILE A 193 4.59 17.44 -28.31
C ILE A 193 3.28 17.17 -29.05
N LEU A 194 2.31 16.52 -28.41
CA LEU A 194 1.01 16.23 -29.02
C LEU A 194 0.14 17.50 -29.14
N ALA A 195 0.14 18.36 -28.11
CA ALA A 195 -0.64 19.61 -28.12
C ALA A 195 -0.19 20.58 -29.22
N ASP A 196 1.11 20.65 -29.54
CA ASP A 196 1.65 21.47 -30.64
C ASP A 196 1.01 21.11 -32.00
N ALA A 197 0.55 19.86 -32.18
CA ALA A 197 -0.17 19.38 -33.36
C ALA A 197 -1.70 19.35 -33.19
N GLY A 198 -2.24 19.92 -32.10
CA GLY A 198 -3.67 19.89 -31.80
C GLY A 198 -4.22 18.50 -31.39
N ILE A 199 -3.32 17.60 -30.98
CA ILE A 199 -3.64 16.30 -30.39
C ILE A 199 -3.70 16.48 -28.87
N ILE A 200 -4.88 16.83 -28.36
CA ILE A 200 -5.12 17.09 -26.94
C ILE A 200 -6.12 16.07 -26.37
N PRO A 201 -6.10 15.81 -25.05
CA PRO A 201 -7.08 14.93 -24.42
C PRO A 201 -8.50 15.43 -24.72
N ASN A 202 -9.36 14.56 -25.23
CA ASN A 202 -10.73 14.88 -25.56
C ASN A 202 -11.58 13.61 -25.60
N ASN A 203 -12.73 13.62 -24.94
CA ASN A 203 -13.59 12.43 -24.85
C ASN A 203 -14.41 12.16 -26.13
N THR A 204 -14.49 13.12 -27.04
CA THR A 204 -15.29 13.02 -28.26
C THR A 204 -14.44 12.95 -29.53
N LYS A 205 -13.25 13.54 -29.51
CA LYS A 205 -12.31 13.50 -30.61
C LYS A 205 -11.53 12.18 -30.59
N GLN A 206 -11.29 11.68 -31.77
CA GLN A 206 -10.52 10.48 -32.03
C GLN A 206 -9.36 10.84 -32.97
N TYR A 207 -8.24 10.14 -32.83
CA TYR A 207 -7.01 10.43 -33.54
C TYR A 207 -6.57 9.22 -34.36
N LEU A 208 -5.91 9.45 -35.48
CA LEU A 208 -5.24 8.37 -36.19
C LEU A 208 -3.94 8.03 -35.46
N LEU A 209 -3.64 6.74 -35.35
CA LEU A 209 -2.36 6.28 -34.80
C LEU A 209 -1.17 6.89 -35.55
N TRP A 210 -1.32 7.04 -36.88
CA TRP A 210 -0.34 7.70 -37.73
C TRP A 210 -0.09 9.15 -37.34
N ASP A 211 -1.12 9.93 -37.00
CA ASP A 211 -0.95 11.35 -36.64
C ASP A 211 -0.17 11.49 -35.33
N ILE A 212 -0.43 10.61 -34.35
CA ILE A 212 0.31 10.55 -33.09
C ILE A 212 1.79 10.21 -33.36
N HIS A 213 2.04 9.15 -34.12
CA HIS A 213 3.39 8.74 -34.50
C HIS A 213 4.15 9.84 -35.26
N HIS A 214 3.53 10.38 -36.31
CA HIS A 214 4.13 11.39 -37.16
C HIS A 214 4.45 12.66 -36.36
N THR A 215 3.55 13.09 -35.48
CA THR A 215 3.78 14.25 -34.59
C THR A 215 5.01 14.06 -33.71
N ILE A 216 5.11 12.92 -33.04
CA ILE A 216 6.25 12.61 -32.17
C ILE A 216 7.54 12.51 -32.99
N LYS A 217 7.52 11.79 -34.12
CA LYS A 217 8.68 11.63 -35.00
C LYS A 217 9.17 12.96 -35.56
N GLN A 218 8.27 13.82 -36.03
CA GLN A 218 8.64 15.14 -36.56
C GLN A 218 9.31 16.01 -35.50
N LYS A 219 8.82 15.94 -34.25
CA LYS A 219 9.37 16.74 -33.15
C LYS A 219 10.70 16.21 -32.62
N LEU A 220 10.86 14.88 -32.59
CA LEU A 220 11.99 14.21 -31.95
C LEU A 220 13.06 13.72 -32.93
N GLY A 221 12.74 13.59 -34.21
CA GLY A 221 13.63 13.06 -35.25
C GLY A 221 13.84 11.55 -35.22
N VAL A 222 13.15 10.82 -34.32
CA VAL A 222 13.26 9.36 -34.14
C VAL A 222 11.89 8.72 -33.96
N ASN A 223 11.78 7.43 -34.27
CA ASN A 223 10.55 6.66 -34.13
C ASN A 223 10.28 6.30 -32.65
N PRO A 224 9.09 6.63 -32.12
CA PRO A 224 8.65 6.17 -30.80
C PRO A 224 8.00 4.77 -30.87
N ILE A 225 7.75 4.18 -29.70
CA ILE A 225 6.79 3.08 -29.54
C ILE A 225 5.50 3.64 -28.92
N ILE A 226 4.35 3.28 -29.50
CA ILE A 226 3.03 3.73 -29.05
C ILE A 226 2.23 2.55 -28.55
N GLU A 227 1.84 2.57 -27.28
CA GLU A 227 0.98 1.54 -26.72
C GLU A 227 -0.45 2.05 -26.47
N CYS A 228 -1.41 1.25 -26.90
CA CYS A 228 -2.82 1.37 -26.57
C CYS A 228 -3.25 0.25 -25.62
N ARG A 229 -4.23 0.57 -24.80
CA ARG A 229 -5.07 -0.41 -24.12
C ARG A 229 -6.29 -0.68 -24.99
N GLN A 230 -6.62 -1.97 -25.15
CA GLN A 230 -7.88 -2.38 -25.79
C GLN A 230 -8.99 -2.42 -24.74
N GLU A 231 -10.02 -1.59 -24.91
CA GLU A 231 -11.23 -1.59 -24.08
C GLU A 231 -12.45 -1.65 -24.99
N HIS A 232 -13.34 -2.63 -24.80
CA HIS A 232 -14.54 -2.80 -25.64
C HIS A 232 -14.23 -2.73 -27.15
N PHE A 233 -13.08 -3.27 -27.56
CA PHE A 233 -12.56 -3.25 -28.93
C PHE A 233 -12.11 -1.87 -29.47
N GLU A 234 -11.99 -0.85 -28.63
CA GLU A 234 -11.46 0.48 -28.94
C GLU A 234 -10.00 0.63 -28.50
N ASN A 235 -9.22 1.42 -29.26
CA ASN A 235 -7.87 1.80 -28.88
C ASN A 235 -7.91 2.97 -27.89
N HIS A 236 -7.38 2.79 -26.68
CA HIS A 236 -7.15 3.89 -25.73
C HIS A 236 -5.66 4.15 -25.59
N LEU A 237 -5.22 5.37 -25.91
CA LEU A 237 -3.81 5.77 -25.80
C LEU A 237 -3.34 5.58 -24.35
N TYR A 238 -2.26 4.83 -24.13
CA TYR A 238 -1.90 4.33 -22.82
C TYR A 238 -0.46 4.67 -22.42
N GLU A 239 0.52 4.24 -23.20
CA GLU A 239 1.95 4.50 -22.93
C GLU A 239 2.68 4.94 -24.21
N LEU A 240 3.68 5.79 -24.03
CA LEU A 240 4.54 6.29 -25.10
C LEU A 240 6.00 6.14 -24.69
N HIS A 241 6.80 5.53 -25.56
CA HIS A 241 8.19 5.23 -25.26
C HIS A 241 9.12 5.86 -26.30
N ILE A 242 10.21 6.44 -25.81
CA ILE A 242 11.29 6.97 -26.63
C ILE A 242 12.62 6.36 -26.17
N CYS A 243 13.54 6.19 -27.12
CA CYS A 243 14.77 5.43 -26.90
C CYS A 243 16.01 6.33 -26.88
N PHE A 244 16.98 5.92 -26.08
CA PHE A 244 18.28 6.56 -25.95
C PHE A 244 19.38 5.52 -26.05
N ASN A 245 20.52 5.91 -26.61
CA ASN A 245 21.75 5.15 -26.44
C ASN A 245 22.34 5.39 -25.02
N LEU A 246 23.41 4.70 -24.66
CA LEU A 246 24.06 4.87 -23.34
C LEU A 246 24.78 6.21 -23.16
N THR A 247 25.03 6.97 -24.25
CA THR A 247 25.51 8.36 -24.19
C THR A 247 24.38 9.37 -23.97
N LEU A 248 23.13 8.88 -23.83
CA LEU A 248 21.91 9.66 -23.60
C LEU A 248 21.46 10.51 -24.80
N ASP A 249 21.90 10.15 -25.99
CA ASP A 249 21.39 10.71 -27.24
C ASP A 249 20.13 9.96 -27.66
N LEU A 250 19.18 10.72 -28.21
CA LEU A 250 17.93 10.19 -28.73
C LEU A 250 18.23 9.31 -29.95
N VAL A 251 17.61 8.12 -30.02
CA VAL A 251 17.80 7.15 -31.10
C VAL A 251 16.48 6.47 -31.45
N ASP A 252 16.39 5.91 -32.65
CA ASP A 252 15.25 5.12 -33.08
C ASP A 252 15.02 3.90 -32.17
N CYS A 253 13.76 3.63 -31.84
CA CYS A 253 13.37 2.41 -31.13
C CYS A 253 13.29 1.17 -32.04
N ASP A 254 13.61 1.31 -33.33
CA ASP A 254 13.40 0.33 -34.40
C ASP A 254 14.02 -1.04 -34.14
N ASP A 255 15.17 -1.04 -33.46
CA ASP A 255 15.97 -2.23 -33.19
C ASP A 255 15.54 -2.95 -31.90
N ILE A 256 14.61 -2.38 -31.12
CA ILE A 256 14.17 -2.92 -29.82
C ILE A 256 12.74 -3.48 -29.89
N SER A 257 11.91 -2.85 -30.72
CA SER A 257 10.46 -3.05 -30.80
C SER A 257 10.01 -4.43 -31.30
N VAL A 258 10.91 -5.22 -31.91
CA VAL A 258 10.56 -6.53 -32.51
C VAL A 258 10.12 -7.56 -31.47
N ASN A 259 10.46 -7.35 -30.19
CA ASN A 259 10.11 -8.27 -29.09
C ASN A 259 9.45 -7.57 -27.89
N PHE A 260 8.92 -6.35 -28.07
CA PHE A 260 8.03 -5.77 -27.07
C PHE A 260 6.72 -6.59 -27.05
N PRO A 261 6.27 -7.13 -25.89
CA PRO A 261 5.09 -7.99 -25.84
C PRO A 261 3.86 -7.31 -26.45
N GLY A 262 3.33 -7.88 -27.54
CA GLY A 262 2.13 -7.39 -28.22
C GLY A 262 2.34 -6.20 -29.17
N VAL A 263 3.57 -5.66 -29.29
CA VAL A 263 3.88 -4.57 -30.22
C VAL A 263 4.27 -5.14 -31.58
N SER A 264 3.70 -4.58 -32.64
CA SER A 264 3.97 -4.96 -34.02
C SER A 264 4.65 -3.83 -34.78
N ARG A 265 5.47 -4.20 -35.78
CA ARG A 265 6.07 -3.28 -36.75
C ARG A 265 5.10 -3.09 -37.91
N PHE A 266 4.81 -1.84 -38.24
CA PHE A 266 4.03 -1.44 -39.41
C PHE A 266 4.88 -0.54 -40.31
N THR A 267 4.65 -0.61 -41.62
CA THR A 267 5.20 0.34 -42.58
C THR A 267 4.07 1.18 -43.13
N VAL A 268 4.15 2.50 -42.92
CA VAL A 268 3.10 3.45 -43.28
C VAL A 268 3.79 4.66 -43.89
N ASN A 269 3.42 5.06 -45.10
CA ASN A 269 4.00 6.21 -45.81
C ASN A 269 5.54 6.20 -45.86
N ASN A 270 6.15 5.02 -46.07
CA ASN A 270 7.61 4.78 -46.06
C ASN A 270 8.29 4.99 -44.69
N ASP A 271 7.54 5.22 -43.62
CA ASP A 271 8.05 5.20 -42.25
C ASP A 271 7.72 3.89 -41.54
N THR A 272 8.53 3.58 -40.55
CA THR A 272 8.33 2.46 -39.64
C THR A 272 7.61 2.93 -38.38
N LEU A 273 6.54 2.24 -38.00
CA LEU A 273 5.74 2.53 -36.81
C LEU A 273 5.67 1.29 -35.92
N PHE A 274 5.79 1.48 -34.61
CA PHE A 274 5.73 0.39 -33.62
C PHE A 274 4.58 0.58 -32.66
N SER A 275 3.63 -0.34 -32.67
CA SER A 275 2.46 -0.24 -31.81
C SER A 275 1.74 -1.57 -31.57
N ASN A 276 1.02 -1.66 -30.46
CA ASN A 276 0.00 -2.70 -30.21
C ASN A 276 -1.43 -2.20 -30.47
N CYS A 277 -1.61 -0.94 -30.88
CA CYS A 277 -2.90 -0.37 -31.24
C CYS A 277 -3.41 -1.05 -32.52
N ASP A 278 -4.72 -1.27 -32.61
CA ASP A 278 -5.38 -1.75 -33.83
C ASP A 278 -5.31 -0.66 -34.90
N PHE A 279 -4.49 -0.87 -35.95
CA PHE A 279 -4.24 0.14 -36.98
C PHE A 279 -5.51 0.54 -37.77
N GLN A 280 -6.54 -0.31 -37.78
CA GLN A 280 -7.78 -0.05 -38.49
C GLN A 280 -8.75 0.82 -37.67
N LYS A 281 -8.41 1.09 -36.40
CA LYS A 281 -9.29 1.81 -35.48
C LYS A 281 -8.70 3.14 -35.04
N PRO A 282 -9.58 4.13 -34.82
CA PRO A 282 -9.17 5.38 -34.19
C PRO A 282 -8.64 5.15 -32.77
N VAL A 283 -7.75 6.04 -32.35
CA VAL A 283 -7.18 6.11 -31.00
C VAL A 283 -7.93 7.15 -30.17
N ILE A 284 -8.45 6.72 -29.03
CA ILE A 284 -9.09 7.56 -28.03
C ILE A 284 -8.02 8.09 -27.08
N TYR A 285 -7.98 9.42 -26.91
CA TYR A 285 -7.11 10.09 -25.95
C TYR A 285 -7.99 10.77 -24.87
N PRO A 286 -8.35 10.06 -23.79
CA PRO A 286 -9.41 10.49 -22.89
C PRO A 286 -8.96 11.62 -21.94
N GLU A 287 -9.82 12.63 -21.74
CA GLU A 287 -9.61 13.73 -20.79
C GLU A 287 -10.11 13.37 -19.37
N VAL A 288 -11.07 12.45 -19.27
CA VAL A 288 -11.58 11.98 -17.99
C VAL A 288 -11.63 10.46 -18.00
N VAL A 289 -11.59 9.88 -16.80
CA VAL A 289 -11.86 8.46 -16.60
C VAL A 289 -13.35 8.23 -16.86
N ARG A 290 -13.71 7.68 -18.03
CA ARG A 290 -15.11 7.40 -18.37
C ARG A 290 -15.62 6.21 -17.55
N ASN A 291 -16.74 6.41 -16.86
CA ASN A 291 -17.51 5.35 -16.20
C ASN A 291 -18.65 4.93 -17.12
N ASP A 292 -18.46 3.86 -17.91
CA ASP A 292 -19.49 3.36 -18.83
C ASP A 292 -20.76 2.82 -18.13
N ALA A 293 -20.77 2.79 -16.79
CA ALA A 293 -21.98 2.57 -15.99
C ALA A 293 -23.01 3.71 -16.12
N MET A 294 -22.65 4.87 -16.67
CA MET A 294 -23.60 5.99 -16.87
C MET A 294 -24.47 5.91 -18.13
N ARG A 295 -24.54 4.75 -18.82
CA ARG A 295 -25.53 4.54 -19.89
C ARG A 295 -26.87 3.96 -19.43
N LYS A 296 -27.13 3.87 -18.12
CA LYS A 296 -28.42 3.31 -17.65
C LYS A 296 -29.17 4.03 -16.54
N PHE A 297 -28.73 5.18 -16.04
CA PHE A 297 -29.62 6.03 -15.22
C PHE A 297 -29.22 7.49 -15.34
N GLU A 298 -30.18 8.29 -15.77
CA GLU A 298 -30.08 9.72 -16.03
C GLU A 298 -29.82 10.53 -14.76
N VAL A 299 -29.00 11.58 -14.92
CA VAL A 299 -29.29 12.96 -14.52
C VAL A 299 -30.48 13.11 -13.56
N GLU A 300 -30.21 13.29 -12.25
CA GLU A 300 -30.95 14.29 -11.43
C GLU A 300 -30.46 14.52 -9.99
N SER A 301 -29.43 13.86 -9.45
CA SER A 301 -29.07 14.04 -8.01
C SER A 301 -27.66 14.58 -7.70
N ALA A 302 -26.88 14.98 -8.70
CA ALA A 302 -25.49 15.45 -8.51
C ALA A 302 -25.31 16.99 -8.41
N LEU A 303 -26.37 17.74 -8.10
CA LEU A 303 -26.30 19.19 -7.85
C LEU A 303 -27.06 19.56 -6.58
N ARG A 304 -26.54 19.16 -5.41
CA ARG A 304 -26.75 19.84 -4.12
C ARG A 304 -25.92 19.18 -3.01
N ARG A 305 -24.69 19.66 -2.85
CA ARG A 305 -23.99 19.93 -1.58
C ARG A 305 -22.47 19.90 -1.76
N ASN A 306 -21.95 20.97 -2.37
CA ASN A 306 -20.61 21.47 -2.05
C ASN A 306 -20.81 22.76 -1.26
N LEU A 307 -20.41 22.77 0.01
CA LEU A 307 -19.91 23.96 0.72
C LEU A 307 -19.38 23.54 2.11
N ASN A 308 -18.16 23.98 2.39
CA ASN A 308 -17.42 24.01 3.66
C ASN A 308 -16.70 22.74 4.15
N ILE A 309 -15.46 22.54 3.70
CA ILE A 309 -14.30 22.33 4.60
C ILE A 309 -13.05 22.99 3.99
N TYR A 310 -12.94 24.31 4.12
CA TYR A 310 -11.65 25.00 4.08
C TYR A 310 -11.51 25.68 5.45
N ASN A 311 -10.97 24.94 6.42
CA ASN A 311 -10.39 25.41 7.70
C ASN A 311 -10.36 24.25 8.71
N LEU A 312 -9.32 23.40 8.68
CA LEU A 312 -8.86 22.71 9.90
C LEU A 312 -7.45 22.09 9.80
N PHE A 313 -6.48 22.75 9.14
CA PHE A 313 -5.08 22.33 9.22
C PHE A 313 -4.11 23.52 9.23
N HIS A 314 -4.19 24.36 10.27
CA HIS A 314 -3.07 25.21 10.68
C HIS A 314 -3.09 25.44 12.19
N SER A 315 -2.26 24.68 12.90
CA SER A 315 -1.45 25.06 14.09
C SER A 315 -0.88 23.73 14.63
N THR A 316 0.39 23.53 14.96
CA THR A 316 1.48 24.42 15.34
C THR A 316 2.80 23.83 14.86
N TYR A 317 3.57 24.60 14.08
CA TYR A 317 4.98 24.35 13.82
C TYR A 317 5.79 25.27 14.74
N ALA A 318 6.45 24.69 15.75
CA ALA A 318 7.53 25.26 16.56
C ALA A 318 8.09 24.08 17.36
N ARG A 319 9.38 23.83 17.53
CA ARG A 319 10.60 24.61 17.30
C ARG A 319 11.75 23.59 17.25
N SER A 320 12.78 23.88 16.46
CA SER A 320 14.09 23.24 16.58
C SER A 320 14.66 23.49 17.98
N THR A 321 15.15 22.43 18.62
CA THR A 321 16.28 22.50 19.56
C THR A 321 17.19 21.31 19.32
N ASN A 322 18.43 21.59 18.93
CA ASN A 322 19.58 20.72 19.22
C ASN A 322 19.59 20.40 20.72
N GLY A 323 19.78 19.13 21.07
CA GLY A 323 19.94 18.71 22.46
C GLY A 323 20.16 17.20 22.57
N SER A 324 21.35 16.85 23.06
CA SER A 324 21.81 15.60 23.67
C SER A 324 20.83 14.44 23.85
N SER A 325 21.36 13.23 23.63
CA SER A 325 20.80 11.93 23.99
C SER A 325 20.35 11.85 25.45
N GLU A 326 19.08 12.14 25.72
CA GLU A 326 18.38 11.60 26.88
C GLU A 326 17.66 10.30 26.48
N PRO A 327 17.69 9.25 27.31
CA PRO A 327 16.99 8.00 27.03
C PRO A 327 15.47 8.26 26.94
N MET A 328 14.82 7.72 25.90
CA MET A 328 13.38 7.87 25.70
C MET A 328 12.63 7.31 26.92
N LYS A 329 11.82 8.17 27.55
CA LYS A 329 11.16 7.90 28.84
C LYS A 329 9.72 7.44 28.62
N TRP A 330 9.44 6.19 28.97
CA TRP A 330 8.12 5.59 29.06
C TRP A 330 8.05 4.72 30.32
N ASP A 331 6.86 4.50 30.87
CA ASP A 331 6.68 3.88 32.20
C ASP A 331 5.70 2.71 32.22
N ILE A 332 4.94 2.50 31.14
CA ILE A 332 4.03 1.37 30.97
C ILE A 332 4.07 0.82 29.54
N ILE A 333 3.56 -0.39 29.35
CA ILE A 333 3.22 -0.97 28.05
C ILE A 333 1.71 -1.16 28.01
N THR A 334 1.04 -0.51 27.07
CA THR A 334 -0.38 -0.74 26.80
C THR A 334 -0.53 -1.94 25.87
N PHE A 335 -1.05 -3.05 26.37
CA PHE A 335 -1.37 -4.23 25.59
C PHE A 335 -2.82 -4.15 25.12
N SER A 336 -3.03 -4.06 23.81
CA SER A 336 -4.32 -3.90 23.16
C SER A 336 -4.73 -5.18 22.46
N GLN A 337 -5.90 -5.71 22.81
CA GLN A 337 -6.59 -6.76 22.07
C GLN A 337 -7.74 -6.13 21.29
N SER A 338 -7.97 -6.60 20.06
CA SER A 338 -9.01 -6.15 19.15
C SER A 338 -10.06 -7.25 18.91
N TRP A 339 -11.32 -6.84 18.82
CA TRP A 339 -12.41 -7.71 18.41
C TRP A 339 -12.50 -7.71 16.88
N PRO A 340 -12.10 -8.80 16.20
CA PRO A 340 -11.89 -8.79 14.76
C PRO A 340 -13.16 -8.48 13.96
N ILE A 341 -14.34 -8.79 14.48
CA ILE A 341 -15.63 -8.49 13.85
C ILE A 341 -15.88 -6.98 13.77
N THR A 342 -15.66 -6.25 14.87
CA THR A 342 -15.84 -4.79 14.87
C THR A 342 -14.67 -4.10 14.20
N GLY A 343 -13.44 -4.61 14.35
CA GLY A 343 -12.28 -4.12 13.60
C GLY A 343 -12.48 -4.24 12.09
N CYS A 344 -13.02 -5.36 11.62
CA CYS A 344 -13.40 -5.56 10.23
C CYS A 344 -14.48 -4.56 9.78
N LYS A 345 -15.52 -4.32 10.60
CA LYS A 345 -16.55 -3.32 10.27
C LYS A 345 -15.96 -1.91 10.20
N GLU A 346 -15.12 -1.52 11.16
CA GLU A 346 -14.43 -0.23 11.11
C GLU A 346 -13.57 -0.11 9.85
N TRP A 347 -12.87 -1.18 9.47
CA TRP A 347 -12.07 -1.25 8.24
C TRP A 347 -12.95 -1.06 7.01
N ILE A 348 -14.02 -1.85 6.85
CA ILE A 348 -14.98 -1.75 5.75
C ILE A 348 -15.64 -0.36 5.69
N ASP A 349 -15.94 0.23 6.84
CA ASP A 349 -16.59 1.54 6.91
C ASP A 349 -15.68 2.71 6.54
N LYS A 350 -14.35 2.52 6.57
CA LYS A 350 -13.40 3.55 6.12
C LYS A 350 -13.43 3.72 4.62
N GLN A 351 -13.57 2.63 3.87
CA GLN A 351 -13.63 2.64 2.41
C GLN A 351 -14.44 1.43 1.92
N SER A 352 -15.37 1.64 1.00
CA SER A 352 -16.25 0.58 0.49
C SER A 352 -15.55 -0.59 -0.21
N SER A 353 -14.25 -0.45 -0.52
CA SER A 353 -13.41 -1.46 -1.16
C SER A 353 -12.57 -2.27 -0.20
N HIS A 354 -12.58 -1.90 1.08
CA HIS A 354 -11.91 -2.66 2.11
C HIS A 354 -12.65 -3.98 2.30
N GLU A 355 -11.90 -5.08 2.21
CA GLU A 355 -12.33 -6.40 2.60
C GLU A 355 -11.52 -6.83 3.84
N CYS A 356 -12.03 -7.82 4.58
CA CYS A 356 -11.37 -8.29 5.78
C CYS A 356 -11.21 -9.81 5.80
N SER A 357 -10.12 -10.26 6.40
CA SER A 357 -9.85 -11.68 6.67
C SER A 357 -9.97 -11.90 8.16
N LEU A 358 -11.05 -12.53 8.59
CA LEU A 358 -11.25 -12.83 10.00
C LEU A 358 -10.35 -14.00 10.44
N PRO A 359 -9.80 -13.95 11.66
CA PRO A 359 -9.05 -15.07 12.23
C PRO A 359 -9.95 -16.30 12.38
N GLN A 360 -9.33 -17.47 12.50
CA GLN A 360 -10.02 -18.71 12.82
C GLN A 360 -9.53 -19.18 14.20
N PRO A 361 -10.42 -19.37 15.20
CA PRO A 361 -11.86 -19.17 15.12
C PRO A 361 -12.26 -17.67 15.19
N LYS A 362 -13.38 -17.32 14.56
CA LYS A 362 -13.82 -15.92 14.37
C LYS A 362 -14.27 -15.23 15.67
N ASP A 363 -14.48 -16.00 16.73
CA ASP A 363 -15.00 -15.58 18.03
C ASP A 363 -13.90 -15.36 19.09
N SER A 364 -12.65 -15.21 18.65
CA SER A 364 -11.51 -14.97 19.52
C SER A 364 -10.94 -13.55 19.39
N TRP A 365 -10.62 -12.96 20.53
CA TRP A 365 -9.89 -11.70 20.58
C TRP A 365 -8.44 -11.89 20.12
N ILE A 366 -8.00 -11.05 19.19
CA ILE A 366 -6.63 -11.04 18.67
C ILE A 366 -5.85 -9.85 19.22
N VAL A 367 -4.53 -9.95 19.21
CA VAL A 367 -3.64 -8.84 19.54
C VAL A 367 -3.70 -7.79 18.44
N HIS A 368 -3.93 -6.54 18.84
CA HIS A 368 -3.66 -5.39 17.99
C HIS A 368 -2.21 -4.95 18.19
N GLY A 369 -1.79 -4.74 19.45
CA GLY A 369 -0.40 -4.37 19.71
C GLY A 369 0.00 -4.22 21.17
N ALA A 370 1.30 -4.03 21.40
CA ALA A 370 1.91 -3.86 22.71
C ALA A 370 2.78 -2.59 22.73
N TRP A 371 2.23 -1.49 23.24
CA TRP A 371 2.78 -0.16 22.98
C TRP A 371 3.41 0.47 24.22
N PRO A 372 4.74 0.72 24.23
CA PRO A 372 5.36 1.57 25.23
C PRO A 372 4.69 2.93 25.28
N ASP A 373 4.19 3.31 26.45
CA ASP A 373 3.42 4.52 26.65
C ASP A 373 3.90 5.23 27.92
N LEU A 374 3.64 6.53 27.96
CA LEU A 374 3.83 7.35 29.14
C LEU A 374 2.47 7.63 29.77
N ARG A 375 2.31 7.34 31.06
CA ARG A 375 1.06 7.62 31.77
C ARG A 375 0.59 9.06 31.57
N GLY A 376 -0.64 9.21 31.11
CA GLY A 376 -1.26 10.51 30.85
C GLY A 376 -0.91 11.14 29.50
N SER A 377 -0.07 10.49 28.69
CA SER A 377 0.16 10.89 27.30
C SER A 377 -1.12 10.70 26.47
N LYS A 378 -1.19 11.40 25.33
CA LYS A 378 -2.24 11.19 24.33
C LYS A 378 -1.91 10.05 23.36
N HIS A 379 -0.62 9.72 23.20
CA HIS A 379 -0.13 8.80 22.18
C HIS A 379 1.07 8.01 22.72
N PRO A 380 1.15 6.70 22.46
CA PRO A 380 2.31 5.89 22.81
C PRO A 380 3.61 6.44 22.19
N VAL A 381 4.73 6.08 22.81
CA VAL A 381 6.05 6.37 22.27
C VAL A 381 6.23 5.54 20.98
N GLN A 382 6.84 6.17 19.97
CA GLN A 382 6.92 5.58 18.63
C GLN A 382 8.26 5.82 17.94
N PHE A 383 8.64 4.87 17.08
CA PHE A 383 9.81 4.92 16.19
C PHE A 383 11.14 5.17 16.92
N CYS A 384 11.34 4.53 18.08
CA CYS A 384 12.49 4.75 18.94
C CYS A 384 13.82 4.35 18.32
N ASN A 385 13.79 3.32 17.46
CA ASN A 385 14.96 2.95 16.68
C ASN A 385 14.60 2.72 15.22
N LYS A 386 14.94 3.70 14.37
CA LYS A 386 14.66 3.61 12.93
C LYS A 386 15.52 2.57 12.23
N THR A 387 16.55 2.01 12.86
CA THR A 387 17.47 1.02 12.26
C THR A 387 17.12 -0.43 12.54
N TRP A 388 16.24 -0.68 13.51
CA TRP A 388 15.75 -2.01 13.84
C TRP A 388 14.50 -2.30 13.03
N HIS A 389 14.71 -2.62 11.75
CA HIS A 389 13.65 -3.04 10.85
C HIS A 389 13.17 -4.44 11.20
N PHE A 390 11.89 -4.70 11.00
CA PHE A 390 11.30 -6.03 11.17
C PHE A 390 11.92 -7.03 10.18
N ASP A 391 12.35 -8.17 10.71
CA ASP A 391 12.90 -9.32 10.02
C ASP A 391 11.93 -10.52 10.17
N PRO A 392 11.23 -10.94 9.11
CA PRO A 392 10.35 -12.10 9.14
C PRO A 392 11.01 -13.38 9.68
N GLU A 393 12.31 -13.59 9.41
CA GLU A 393 13.01 -14.79 9.88
C GLU A 393 13.18 -14.78 11.40
N ALA A 394 13.22 -13.59 12.05
CA ALA A 394 13.32 -13.46 13.48
C ALA A 394 12.08 -13.96 14.24
N VAL A 395 10.92 -14.10 13.57
CA VAL A 395 9.66 -14.57 14.16
C VAL A 395 9.15 -15.87 13.55
N LYS A 396 9.89 -16.46 12.63
CA LYS A 396 9.47 -17.66 11.88
C LYS A 396 9.01 -18.83 12.75
N THR A 397 9.64 -19.01 13.92
CA THR A 397 9.30 -20.08 14.86
C THR A 397 7.95 -19.89 15.56
N ILE A 398 7.41 -18.67 15.59
CA ILE A 398 6.13 -18.29 16.20
C ILE A 398 5.14 -17.75 15.17
N GLU A 399 5.45 -17.87 13.87
CA GLU A 399 4.68 -17.27 12.79
C GLU A 399 3.23 -17.79 12.77
N THR A 400 3.03 -19.08 12.96
CA THR A 400 1.69 -19.68 13.04
C THR A 400 0.86 -19.05 14.17
N GLU A 401 1.45 -18.88 15.35
CA GLU A 401 0.78 -18.22 16.48
C GLU A 401 0.46 -16.75 16.16
N LEU A 402 1.34 -16.06 15.44
CA LEU A 402 1.09 -14.68 15.01
C LEU A 402 -0.03 -14.58 13.96
N ILE A 403 -0.12 -15.53 13.04
CA ILE A 403 -1.22 -15.60 12.06
C ILE A 403 -2.56 -15.77 12.77
N GLU A 404 -2.60 -16.58 13.82
CA GLU A 404 -3.84 -16.91 14.55
C GLU A 404 -4.23 -15.85 15.60
N HIS A 405 -3.25 -15.32 16.32
CA HIS A 405 -3.50 -14.50 17.51
C HIS A 405 -3.06 -13.04 17.36
N TRP A 406 -2.28 -12.68 16.34
CA TRP A 406 -1.89 -11.30 16.04
C TRP A 406 -2.19 -10.99 14.55
N THR A 407 -3.36 -11.43 14.11
CA THR A 407 -3.76 -11.50 12.70
C THR A 407 -3.85 -10.13 12.05
N ASN A 408 -3.31 -10.02 10.84
CA ASN A 408 -3.65 -8.91 9.97
C ASN A 408 -5.05 -9.15 9.35
N ILE A 409 -6.04 -8.38 9.81
CA ILE A 409 -7.42 -8.51 9.33
C ILE A 409 -7.70 -7.77 8.02
N GLU A 410 -6.76 -6.96 7.53
CA GLU A 410 -6.90 -6.14 6.33
C GLU A 410 -6.50 -6.96 5.09
N THR A 411 -7.45 -7.36 4.24
CA THR A 411 -7.12 -8.14 3.04
C THR A 411 -6.38 -7.29 2.01
N GLY A 412 -5.57 -7.94 1.17
CA GLY A 412 -4.78 -7.27 0.14
C GLY A 412 -3.46 -6.68 0.65
N THR A 413 -3.16 -6.82 1.94
CA THR A 413 -1.86 -6.51 2.55
C THR A 413 -1.14 -7.79 2.98
N SER A 414 0.18 -7.74 3.13
CA SER A 414 0.95 -8.93 3.52
C SER A 414 0.75 -9.25 5.02
N LYS A 415 0.75 -10.53 5.41
CA LYS A 415 0.71 -10.93 6.83
C LYS A 415 1.79 -10.25 7.69
N TYR A 416 2.98 -10.03 7.10
CA TYR A 416 4.10 -9.37 7.76
C TYR A 416 3.95 -7.85 7.86
N GLU A 417 3.06 -7.24 7.09
CA GLU A 417 2.95 -5.77 7.04
C GLU A 417 2.48 -5.20 8.38
N PHE A 418 1.50 -5.86 8.99
CA PHE A 418 1.00 -5.48 10.31
C PHE A 418 2.06 -5.68 11.40
N TRP A 419 2.75 -6.82 11.41
CA TRP A 419 3.83 -7.08 12.39
C TRP A 419 5.01 -6.12 12.18
N ALA A 420 5.35 -5.81 10.94
CA ALA A 420 6.37 -4.81 10.64
C ALA A 420 5.96 -3.41 11.13
N HIS A 421 4.68 -3.03 10.99
CA HIS A 421 4.16 -1.79 11.56
C HIS A 421 4.33 -1.77 13.08
N GLU A 422 3.83 -2.81 13.76
CA GLU A 422 3.88 -2.91 15.22
C GLU A 422 5.32 -2.94 15.76
N TRP A 423 6.23 -3.66 15.12
CA TRP A 423 7.64 -3.66 15.52
C TRP A 423 8.31 -2.31 15.27
N ASN A 424 8.29 -1.81 14.04
CA ASN A 424 9.00 -0.59 13.66
C ASN A 424 8.53 0.63 14.47
N LYS A 425 7.23 0.72 14.71
CA LYS A 425 6.62 1.83 15.43
C LYS A 425 6.70 1.63 16.94
N HIS A 426 6.41 0.45 17.48
CA HIS A 426 6.26 0.25 18.92
C HIS A 426 7.29 -0.72 19.52
N GLY A 427 7.57 -1.84 18.86
CA GLY A 427 8.55 -2.83 19.31
C GLY A 427 9.97 -2.27 19.47
N THR A 428 10.41 -1.37 18.57
CA THR A 428 11.71 -0.70 18.68
C THR A 428 11.87 0.15 19.94
N CYS A 429 10.75 0.62 20.52
CA CYS A 429 10.71 1.30 21.81
C CYS A 429 10.72 0.31 22.97
N ALA A 430 9.97 -0.78 22.85
CA ALA A 430 9.83 -1.81 23.88
C ALA A 430 11.17 -2.53 24.11
N ALA A 431 11.98 -2.62 23.06
CA ALA A 431 13.28 -3.26 23.06
C ALA A 431 14.35 -2.54 23.92
N ALA A 432 14.00 -1.40 24.53
CA ALA A 432 14.75 -0.84 25.67
C ALA A 432 14.73 -1.76 26.91
N LEU A 433 13.74 -2.66 27.03
CA LEU A 433 13.70 -3.69 28.08
C LEU A 433 14.40 -4.97 27.61
N PRO A 434 15.30 -5.56 28.41
CA PRO A 434 15.97 -6.82 28.08
C PRO A 434 15.01 -8.00 27.80
N ALA A 435 13.83 -7.96 28.40
CA ALA A 435 12.78 -8.96 28.20
C ALA A 435 12.11 -8.86 26.82
N LEU A 436 12.20 -7.72 26.13
CA LEU A 436 11.55 -7.43 24.83
C LEU A 436 12.55 -6.99 23.75
N ASN A 437 13.85 -7.16 23.98
CA ASN A 437 14.92 -6.58 23.17
C ASN A 437 15.19 -7.27 21.81
N SER A 438 14.23 -8.05 21.32
CA SER A 438 14.24 -8.63 19.98
C SER A 438 12.81 -8.81 19.50
N GLU A 439 12.63 -8.95 18.19
CA GLU A 439 11.33 -9.21 17.57
C GLU A 439 10.68 -10.45 18.17
N TYR A 440 11.40 -11.58 18.17
CA TYR A 440 10.95 -12.83 18.79
C TYR A 440 10.42 -12.60 20.21
N LYS A 441 11.18 -11.91 21.07
CA LYS A 441 10.81 -11.66 22.46
C LYS A 441 9.58 -10.76 22.59
N TYR A 442 9.52 -9.68 21.80
CA TYR A 442 8.40 -8.75 21.79
C TYR A 442 7.10 -9.45 21.37
N PHE A 443 7.15 -10.19 20.26
CA PHE A 443 6.00 -10.91 19.73
C PHE A 443 5.60 -12.09 20.62
N SER A 444 6.56 -12.89 21.11
CA SER A 444 6.30 -13.97 22.07
C SER A 444 5.67 -13.46 23.36
N GLN A 445 6.08 -12.29 23.86
CA GLN A 445 5.48 -11.72 25.05
C GLN A 445 4.02 -11.28 24.80
N GLY A 446 3.74 -10.65 23.65
CA GLY A 446 2.37 -10.28 23.28
C GLY A 446 1.46 -11.51 23.13
N LEU A 447 1.97 -12.59 22.51
CA LEU A 447 1.26 -13.87 22.42
C LEU A 447 1.03 -14.49 23.81
N ALA A 448 2.02 -14.45 24.69
CA ALA A 448 1.88 -14.94 26.07
C ALA A 448 0.82 -14.15 26.84
N TRP A 449 0.78 -12.82 26.70
CA TRP A 449 -0.28 -11.99 27.29
C TRP A 449 -1.65 -12.26 26.68
N ASN A 450 -1.77 -12.50 25.37
CA ASN A 450 -3.03 -12.88 24.75
C ASN A 450 -3.56 -14.20 25.31
N ARG A 451 -2.70 -15.20 25.53
CA ARG A 451 -3.08 -16.46 26.18
C ARG A 451 -3.49 -16.27 27.63
N GLN A 452 -2.70 -15.52 28.40
CA GLN A 452 -2.92 -15.35 29.83
C GLN A 452 -4.14 -14.46 30.15
N TYR A 453 -4.40 -13.45 29.33
CA TYR A 453 -5.44 -12.44 29.53
C TYR A 453 -6.41 -12.41 28.35
N ASN A 454 -6.80 -13.59 27.87
CA ASN A 454 -7.70 -13.74 26.73
C ASN A 454 -9.06 -13.11 27.02
N MET A 455 -9.43 -12.07 26.26
CA MET A 455 -10.66 -11.30 26.52
C MET A 455 -11.94 -12.10 26.25
N THR A 456 -11.91 -13.14 25.42
CA THR A 456 -13.07 -14.05 25.27
C THR A 456 -13.38 -14.71 26.61
N THR A 457 -12.38 -15.31 27.27
CA THR A 457 -12.55 -15.98 28.57
C THR A 457 -12.93 -14.99 29.67
N VAL A 458 -12.29 -13.82 29.70
CA VAL A 458 -12.54 -12.78 30.71
C VAL A 458 -13.98 -12.29 30.65
N LEU A 459 -14.49 -11.95 29.46
CA LEU A 459 -15.84 -11.47 29.28
C LEU A 459 -16.87 -12.59 29.52
N GLN A 460 -16.60 -13.80 29.03
CA GLN A 460 -17.50 -14.94 29.19
C GLN A 460 -17.72 -15.32 30.66
N ALA A 461 -16.69 -15.22 31.50
CA ALA A 461 -16.81 -15.46 32.95
C ALA A 461 -17.80 -14.52 33.65
N ALA A 462 -18.04 -13.33 33.07
CA ALA A 462 -19.04 -12.37 33.52
C ALA A 462 -20.39 -12.47 32.76
N GLY A 463 -20.58 -13.49 31.93
CA GLY A 463 -21.78 -13.64 31.08
C GLY A 463 -21.86 -12.65 29.92
N ILE A 464 -20.73 -12.04 29.55
CA ILE A 464 -20.59 -11.14 28.40
C ILE A 464 -20.08 -11.95 27.21
N THR A 465 -20.94 -12.20 26.23
CA THR A 465 -20.66 -13.03 25.06
C THR A 465 -21.06 -12.29 23.79
N PRO A 466 -20.49 -12.62 22.62
CA PRO A 466 -20.86 -11.98 21.37
C PRO A 466 -22.37 -12.14 21.08
N ASP A 467 -23.06 -11.03 20.85
CA ASP A 467 -24.48 -10.95 20.52
C ASP A 467 -24.76 -9.66 19.72
N ASP A 468 -25.49 -9.80 18.60
CA ASP A 468 -25.74 -8.68 17.68
C ASP A 468 -26.81 -7.70 18.20
N HIS A 469 -27.61 -8.11 19.19
CA HIS A 469 -28.77 -7.34 19.69
C HIS A 469 -28.65 -6.97 21.17
N LYS A 470 -27.93 -7.77 21.97
CA LYS A 470 -27.72 -7.49 23.39
C LYS A 470 -26.73 -6.33 23.56
N GLN A 471 -27.11 -5.40 24.43
CA GLN A 471 -26.24 -4.30 24.84
C GLN A 471 -25.71 -4.56 26.25
N TYR A 472 -24.42 -4.30 26.43
CA TYR A 472 -23.73 -4.36 27.70
C TYR A 472 -23.42 -2.96 28.20
N SER A 473 -23.42 -2.75 29.51
CA SER A 473 -22.97 -1.48 30.06
C SER A 473 -21.43 -1.39 30.02
N VAL A 474 -20.90 -0.18 29.89
CA VAL A 474 -19.45 0.07 30.00
C VAL A 474 -18.93 -0.36 31.38
N GLU A 475 -19.77 -0.24 32.41
CA GLU A 475 -19.46 -0.65 33.78
C GLU A 475 -19.28 -2.17 33.88
N ASP A 476 -20.20 -2.96 33.32
CA ASP A 476 -20.11 -4.43 33.37
C ASP A 476 -18.84 -4.94 32.67
N ILE A 477 -18.52 -4.40 31.49
CA ILE A 477 -17.30 -4.73 30.73
C ILE A 477 -16.06 -4.35 31.56
N HIS A 478 -16.07 -3.16 32.17
CA HIS A 478 -14.96 -2.69 33.00
C HIS A 478 -14.75 -3.60 34.21
N GLN A 479 -15.81 -3.94 34.94
CA GLN A 479 -15.76 -4.78 36.12
C GLN A 479 -15.34 -6.21 35.79
N ALA A 480 -15.79 -6.77 34.66
CA ALA A 480 -15.36 -8.09 34.19
C ALA A 480 -13.83 -8.14 34.02
N ILE A 481 -13.25 -7.16 33.33
CA ILE A 481 -11.81 -7.11 33.09
C ILE A 481 -11.04 -6.79 34.38
N LYS A 482 -11.54 -5.88 35.21
CA LYS A 482 -10.92 -5.52 36.49
C LYS A 482 -10.94 -6.68 37.48
N ALA A 483 -12.02 -7.46 37.54
CA ALA A 483 -12.11 -8.64 38.40
C ALA A 483 -11.10 -9.72 38.00
N SER A 484 -10.86 -9.90 36.69
CA SER A 484 -9.89 -10.88 36.19
C SER A 484 -8.43 -10.42 36.34
N THR A 485 -8.16 -9.13 36.12
CA THR A 485 -6.78 -8.61 36.03
C THR A 485 -6.32 -7.88 37.30
N GLY A 486 -7.23 -7.45 38.16
CA GLY A 486 -6.95 -6.57 39.30
C GLY A 486 -6.53 -5.14 38.91
N ALA A 487 -6.48 -4.81 37.61
CA ALA A 487 -5.99 -3.54 37.10
C ALA A 487 -7.09 -2.77 36.34
N GLU A 488 -6.95 -1.44 36.28
CA GLU A 488 -7.88 -0.57 35.55
C GLU A 488 -7.66 -0.68 34.03
N PRO A 489 -8.66 -1.17 33.25
CA PRO A 489 -8.55 -1.34 31.80
C PRO A 489 -8.92 -0.08 31.02
N VAL A 490 -8.71 -0.14 29.70
CA VAL A 490 -9.22 0.83 28.73
C VAL A 490 -10.20 0.12 27.79
N ILE A 491 -11.37 0.74 27.57
CA ILE A 491 -12.40 0.22 26.67
C ILE A 491 -12.52 1.15 25.47
N GLN A 492 -12.37 0.62 24.25
CA GLN A 492 -12.61 1.38 23.02
C GLN A 492 -13.83 0.83 22.29
N CYS A 493 -14.65 1.75 21.81
CA CYS A 493 -15.78 1.49 20.93
C CYS A 493 -15.59 2.13 19.55
N TYR A 494 -15.99 1.42 18.51
CA TYR A 494 -16.30 2.00 17.21
C TYR A 494 -17.72 2.58 17.26
N ARG A 495 -17.89 3.83 16.81
CA ARG A 495 -19.18 4.54 16.85
C ARG A 495 -19.73 4.69 15.44
N LYS A 496 -20.89 4.09 15.18
CA LYS A 496 -21.58 4.17 13.89
C LYS A 496 -23.08 4.27 14.13
N ALA A 497 -23.75 5.17 13.41
CA ALA A 497 -25.20 5.38 13.49
C ALA A 497 -25.76 5.51 14.94
N GLY A 498 -25.03 6.23 15.81
CA GLY A 498 -25.44 6.43 17.20
C GLY A 498 -25.23 5.25 18.15
N ARG A 499 -24.77 4.09 17.66
CA ARG A 499 -24.49 2.89 18.47
C ARG A 499 -23.00 2.80 18.82
N ASN A 500 -22.68 2.14 19.94
CA ASN A 500 -21.31 1.78 20.31
C ASN A 500 -21.08 0.29 19.99
N TYR A 501 -20.05 -0.02 19.22
CA TYR A 501 -19.59 -1.39 18.97
C TYR A 501 -18.24 -1.61 19.66
N LEU A 502 -18.10 -2.64 20.47
CA LEU A 502 -16.87 -2.95 21.20
C LEU A 502 -15.75 -3.33 20.21
N VAL A 503 -14.65 -2.55 20.17
CA VAL A 503 -13.57 -2.76 19.19
C VAL A 503 -12.25 -3.13 19.83
N GLU A 504 -11.85 -2.51 20.94
CA GLU A 504 -10.59 -2.86 21.63
C GLU A 504 -10.74 -2.85 23.14
N LEU A 505 -10.01 -3.76 23.78
CA LEU A 505 -9.85 -3.84 25.22
C LEU A 505 -8.36 -3.83 25.53
N ARG A 506 -7.94 -2.93 26.43
CA ARG A 506 -6.52 -2.76 26.76
C ARG A 506 -6.26 -2.92 28.24
N VAL A 507 -5.19 -3.63 28.54
CA VAL A 507 -4.60 -3.76 29.88
C VAL A 507 -3.17 -3.24 29.82
N CYS A 508 -2.58 -2.88 30.96
CA CYS A 508 -1.25 -2.30 30.99
C CYS A 508 -0.31 -3.07 31.88
N PHE A 509 0.96 -3.04 31.49
CA PHE A 509 2.06 -3.64 32.22
C PHE A 509 3.08 -2.58 32.57
N ASP A 510 3.74 -2.70 33.73
CA ASP A 510 4.88 -1.87 34.06
C ASP A 510 6.14 -2.34 33.30
N THR A 511 7.27 -1.65 33.51
CA THR A 511 8.55 -2.01 32.88
C THR A 511 9.14 -3.34 33.36
N LYS A 512 8.54 -3.97 34.38
CA LYS A 512 8.85 -5.34 34.83
C LYS A 512 7.88 -6.37 34.25
N LEU A 513 7.02 -5.95 33.32
CA LEU A 513 6.00 -6.77 32.67
C LEU A 513 4.94 -7.30 33.64
N GLN A 514 4.70 -6.57 34.74
CA GLN A 514 3.64 -6.89 35.72
C GLN A 514 2.41 -6.04 35.46
N LEU A 515 1.22 -6.63 35.60
CA LEU A 515 -0.04 -5.91 35.45
C LEU A 515 -0.06 -4.66 36.33
N THR A 516 -0.45 -3.55 35.73
CA THR A 516 -0.54 -2.26 36.39
C THR A 516 -1.72 -1.47 35.81
N PRO A 517 -2.35 -0.57 36.58
CA PRO A 517 -3.37 0.30 36.03
C PRO A 517 -2.83 1.12 34.83
N CYS A 518 -3.58 1.18 33.73
CA CYS A 518 -3.19 1.98 32.56
C CYS A 518 -3.07 3.46 32.90
N VAL A 519 -4.20 4.08 33.23
CA VAL A 519 -4.34 5.42 33.83
C VAL A 519 -5.82 5.57 34.19
N SER A 520 -6.13 6.25 35.30
CA SER A 520 -7.51 6.43 35.75
C SER A 520 -8.37 7.10 34.68
N GLY A 521 -9.60 6.63 34.54
CA GLY A 521 -10.60 7.17 33.63
C GLY A 521 -10.94 8.64 33.92
N LYS A 522 -11.63 9.27 32.96
CA LYS A 522 -12.22 10.61 33.15
C LYS A 522 -13.75 10.59 33.11
N LYS A 523 -14.36 9.47 32.71
CA LYS A 523 -15.81 9.33 32.56
C LYS A 523 -16.36 8.40 33.63
N VAL A 524 -17.54 8.73 34.16
CA VAL A 524 -18.21 7.93 35.20
C VAL A 524 -19.39 7.18 34.59
N PHE A 525 -19.44 5.87 34.81
CA PHE A 525 -20.54 4.98 34.43
C PHE A 525 -20.91 4.15 35.66
N GLY A 526 -22.17 4.24 36.13
CA GLY A 526 -22.61 3.52 37.33
C GLY A 526 -21.82 3.79 38.61
N GLY A 527 -21.13 4.94 38.70
CA GLY A 527 -20.25 5.27 39.83
C GLY A 527 -18.80 4.79 39.66
N VAL A 528 -18.48 4.08 38.57
CA VAL A 528 -17.13 3.63 38.23
C VAL A 528 -16.48 4.58 37.24
N THR A 529 -15.22 4.94 37.48
CA THR A 529 -14.46 5.83 36.60
C THR A 529 -13.69 5.03 35.55
N VAL A 530 -14.08 5.16 34.28
CA VAL A 530 -13.58 4.34 33.16
C VAL A 530 -12.86 5.20 32.12
N LYS A 531 -11.71 4.72 31.62
CA LYS A 531 -11.02 5.32 30.46
C LYS A 531 -11.63 4.72 29.19
N THR A 532 -12.47 5.50 28.51
CA THR A 532 -13.16 5.02 27.31
C THR A 532 -13.61 6.13 26.34
N ASN A 533 -13.66 5.82 25.05
CA ASN A 533 -14.31 6.65 24.03
C ASN A 533 -15.81 6.30 23.84
N CYS A 534 -16.31 5.21 24.44
CA CYS A 534 -17.72 4.82 24.42
C CYS A 534 -18.60 5.91 25.09
N VAL A 535 -19.87 5.97 24.68
CA VAL A 535 -20.90 6.81 25.31
C VAL A 535 -21.90 5.93 26.09
N SER A 536 -22.82 6.52 26.86
CA SER A 536 -23.69 5.80 27.81
C SER A 536 -24.77 4.92 27.18
N SER A 537 -24.97 4.97 25.86
CA SER A 537 -26.07 4.31 25.13
C SER A 537 -25.89 2.80 24.93
N GLY A 538 -25.33 2.07 25.90
CA GLY A 538 -25.01 0.65 25.79
C GLY A 538 -23.89 0.34 24.77
N VAL A 539 -23.29 -0.84 24.89
CA VAL A 539 -22.21 -1.32 24.02
C VAL A 539 -22.60 -2.66 23.41
N ILE A 540 -22.59 -2.75 22.08
CA ILE A 540 -22.83 -3.97 21.31
C ILE A 540 -21.51 -4.71 21.17
N TYR A 541 -21.50 -6.00 21.50
CA TYR A 541 -20.37 -6.90 21.29
C TYR A 541 -20.77 -7.89 20.19
N PRO A 542 -20.62 -7.54 18.90
CA PRO A 542 -21.32 -8.25 17.82
C PRO A 542 -20.70 -9.61 17.52
N LYS A 543 -21.52 -10.61 17.18
CA LYS A 543 -21.07 -11.93 16.72
C LYS A 543 -20.81 -11.97 15.20
N ASN A 544 -21.50 -11.12 14.44
CA ASN A 544 -21.35 -11.00 12.99
C ASN A 544 -20.85 -9.62 12.61
N VAL A 545 -20.16 -9.50 11.46
CA VAL A 545 -19.78 -8.18 10.93
C VAL A 545 -21.08 -7.41 10.66
N PRO A 546 -21.35 -6.28 11.36
CA PRO A 546 -22.61 -5.58 11.23
C PRO A 546 -22.81 -5.08 9.79
N MET A 547 -23.61 -5.80 9.00
CA MET A 547 -24.00 -5.35 7.66
C MET A 547 -25.14 -4.34 7.82
N GLU A 548 -25.06 -3.22 7.10
CA GLU A 548 -26.17 -2.27 7.02
C GLU A 548 -27.29 -2.89 6.18
N MET A 549 -28.09 -3.76 6.79
CA MET A 549 -29.46 -3.96 6.36
C MET A 549 -30.24 -2.84 7.02
N PHE A 550 -30.96 -2.04 6.23
CA PHE A 550 -31.89 -1.04 6.74
C PHE A 550 -32.75 -1.65 7.86
N ASP A 551 -32.52 -1.26 9.11
CA ASP A 551 -33.44 -1.46 10.22
C ASP A 551 -34.66 -0.57 9.96
N LEU A 552 -35.50 -0.97 9.00
CA LEU A 552 -36.79 -0.36 8.65
C LEU A 552 -37.89 -0.67 9.69
N TRP A 553 -37.54 -1.16 10.87
CA TRP A 553 -38.50 -1.66 11.86
C TRP A 553 -38.46 -0.94 13.23
N ASP A 554 -37.60 0.08 13.39
CA ASP A 554 -37.49 0.86 14.64
C ASP A 554 -37.83 2.36 14.48
N LEU A 555 -38.47 2.75 13.37
CA LEU A 555 -38.94 4.12 13.16
C LEU A 555 -40.45 4.35 13.41
N ASP A 556 -41.22 3.30 13.72
CA ASP A 556 -42.67 3.41 13.93
C ASP A 556 -43.11 3.36 15.41
N ALA A 557 -42.39 4.05 16.30
CA ALA A 557 -42.79 4.17 17.70
C ALA A 557 -43.12 5.59 18.17
N ASN A 558 -43.00 6.64 17.34
CA ASN A 558 -43.29 8.01 17.77
C ASN A 558 -43.78 8.93 16.64
N VAL A 559 -44.86 8.57 15.94
CA VAL A 559 -45.64 9.55 15.19
C VAL A 559 -47.11 9.42 15.59
N GLU A 560 -47.53 10.36 16.42
CA GLU A 560 -48.92 10.63 16.74
C GLU A 560 -49.76 10.82 15.46
N GLU A 561 -50.96 10.28 15.52
CA GLU A 561 -52.10 10.51 14.63
C GLU A 561 -52.13 11.90 13.99
N GLN A 562 -51.95 11.99 12.67
CA GLN A 562 -52.73 12.93 11.87
C GLN A 562 -53.23 12.27 10.57
N SER A 563 -54.54 12.07 10.58
CA SER A 563 -55.42 11.62 9.52
C SER A 563 -55.23 12.39 8.21
N TRP A 564 -55.07 11.68 7.08
CA TRP A 564 -55.58 12.12 5.78
C TRP A 564 -55.98 10.90 4.93
N THR A 565 -57.27 10.84 4.61
CA THR A 565 -57.90 9.85 3.72
C THR A 565 -57.61 10.15 2.24
N PRO A 566 -57.54 9.13 1.36
CA PRO A 566 -57.14 9.29 -0.04
C PRO A 566 -58.30 9.68 -0.98
N SER A 567 -58.00 10.46 -2.02
CA SER A 567 -58.86 10.61 -3.20
C SER A 567 -58.35 9.73 -4.35
N PRO A 568 -59.22 8.97 -5.03
CA PRO A 568 -58.89 8.22 -6.25
C PRO A 568 -59.02 9.10 -7.50
N TYR A 569 -58.67 8.53 -8.66
CA TYR A 569 -58.61 9.11 -10.03
C TYR A 569 -57.25 9.81 -10.31
N GLU A 570 -56.47 9.48 -11.34
CA GLU A 570 -56.85 9.07 -12.69
C GLU A 570 -55.70 8.34 -13.40
N VAL A 571 -56.08 7.34 -14.20
CA VAL A 571 -55.28 6.61 -15.19
C VAL A 571 -55.02 7.53 -16.39
N ILE A 572 -53.83 7.49 -17.01
CA ILE A 572 -53.62 7.43 -18.48
C ILE A 572 -52.12 7.24 -18.82
N ARG A 573 -51.92 6.36 -19.81
CA ARG A 573 -50.74 5.94 -20.60
C ARG A 573 -49.84 7.12 -21.00
N VAL A 574 -48.51 6.98 -21.14
CA VAL A 574 -47.74 6.14 -22.08
C VAL A 574 -46.41 5.73 -21.46
#